data_AF-A0A2V9W9W6-F1
#
_entry.id   AF-A0A2V9W9W6-F1
#
_cell.length_a   1.000
_cell.length_b   1.000
_cell.length_c   1.000
_cell.angle_alpha   90.00
_cell.angle_beta   90.00
_cell.angle_gamma   90.00
#
_symmetry.space_group_name_H-M   'P 1'
#
loop_
_entity.id
_entity.type
_entity.pdbx_description
1 polymer ?
#
loop_
_entity_poly.entity_id
_entity_poly.type
_entity_poly.pdbx_seq_one_letter_code
_entity_poly.pdbx_strand_id
1 'polypeptide(L)'
;WTACASTEQLRAEYGPFHTRAQAESEAKKLGFYYLLRYEHILGEDEEIQEVRCIFVELPGAAQSGPEAIPIALHTRCATCGESSAHEKGWQAEVWADIHEFEHSRHRVRLFEHARGKGLKEIGDWRS
;
A
#
# COMPACT_ATOMS: atom_id res chain seq x y z
N TRP A 1 22.17 -13.02 -1.98
CA TRP A 1 21.09 -12.19 -1.41
C TRP A 1 21.15 -10.81 -2.02
N THR A 2 20.03 -10.18 -2.30
CA THR A 2 19.98 -8.83 -2.87
C THR A 2 19.01 -8.00 -2.04
N ALA A 3 19.36 -6.76 -1.71
CA ALA A 3 18.44 -5.83 -1.08
C ALA A 3 17.54 -5.22 -2.16
N CYS A 4 16.24 -5.07 -1.88
CA CYS A 4 15.29 -4.63 -2.88
C CYS A 4 14.19 -3.70 -2.33
N ALA A 5 13.85 -2.67 -3.11
CA ALA A 5 12.85 -1.67 -2.75
C ALA A 5 11.40 -2.18 -2.85
N SER A 6 11.08 -3.05 -3.82
CA SER A 6 9.70 -3.53 -4.07
C SER A 6 9.67 -4.94 -4.68
N THR A 7 8.47 -5.52 -4.79
CA THR A 7 8.22 -6.80 -5.48
C THR A 7 7.89 -6.63 -6.97
N GLU A 8 7.93 -5.40 -7.51
CA GLU A 8 7.57 -5.10 -8.89
C GLU A 8 8.64 -5.54 -9.90
N GLN A 9 8.28 -5.66 -11.17
CA GLN A 9 9.25 -6.10 -12.19
C GLN A 9 10.38 -5.07 -12.40
N LEU A 10 10.04 -3.77 -12.37
CA LEU A 10 11.00 -2.66 -12.45
C LEU A 10 11.28 -2.16 -11.04
N ARG A 11 12.35 -2.67 -10.43
CA ARG A 11 12.69 -2.38 -9.03
C ARG A 11 14.16 -2.01 -8.89
N ALA A 12 14.46 -1.23 -7.86
CA ALA A 12 15.83 -0.98 -7.45
C ALA A 12 16.35 -2.22 -6.70
N GLU A 13 17.50 -2.73 -7.13
CA GLU A 13 18.21 -3.84 -6.51
C GLU A 13 19.61 -3.40 -6.14
N TYR A 14 20.10 -3.87 -4.99
CA TYR A 14 21.46 -3.62 -4.53
C TYR A 14 22.08 -4.90 -3.99
N GLY A 15 23.26 -5.27 -4.49
CA GLY A 15 23.92 -6.54 -4.22
C GLY A 15 24.66 -7.09 -5.46
N PRO A 16 25.02 -8.38 -5.50
CA PRO A 16 24.66 -9.44 -4.55
C PRO A 16 25.53 -9.48 -3.27
N PHE A 17 24.96 -10.01 -2.20
CA PHE A 17 25.58 -10.25 -0.89
C PHE A 17 25.68 -11.74 -0.58
N HIS A 18 26.78 -12.11 0.09
CA HIS A 18 27.10 -13.49 0.48
C HIS A 18 26.24 -13.98 1.65
N THR A 19 25.89 -13.11 2.60
CA THR A 19 25.07 -13.48 3.75
C THR A 19 23.78 -12.67 3.82
N ARG A 20 22.75 -13.26 4.43
CA ARG A 20 21.48 -12.58 4.68
C ARG A 20 21.67 -11.34 5.55
N ALA A 21 22.45 -11.44 6.63
CA ALA A 21 22.69 -10.34 7.57
C ALA A 21 23.33 -9.10 6.91
N GLN A 22 24.26 -9.30 5.97
CA GLN A 22 24.83 -8.20 5.19
C GLN A 22 23.76 -7.51 4.34
N ALA A 23 22.93 -8.29 3.63
CA ALA A 23 21.86 -7.76 2.81
C ALA A 23 20.82 -7.00 3.65
N GLU A 24 20.45 -7.49 4.84
CA GLU A 24 19.54 -6.80 5.75
C GLU A 24 20.11 -5.46 6.25
N SER A 25 21.41 -5.43 6.58
CA SER A 25 22.06 -4.19 7.03
C SER A 25 22.08 -3.13 5.94
N GLU A 26 22.41 -3.52 4.71
CA GLU A 26 22.42 -2.60 3.56
C GLU A 26 21.01 -2.18 3.15
N ALA A 27 20.04 -3.10 3.19
CA ALA A 27 18.64 -2.77 2.93
C ALA A 27 18.13 -1.68 3.88
N LYS A 28 18.44 -1.80 5.18
CA LYS A 28 18.07 -0.79 6.19
C LYS A 28 18.70 0.58 5.91
N LYS A 29 19.97 0.63 5.47
CA LYS A 29 20.64 1.91 5.13
C LYS A 29 20.01 2.59 3.92
N LEU A 30 19.55 1.80 2.95
CA LEU A 30 18.97 2.28 1.70
C LEU A 30 17.45 2.51 1.79
N GLY A 31 16.81 2.18 2.92
CA GLY A 31 15.36 2.23 3.05
C GLY A 31 14.63 1.17 2.21
N PHE A 32 15.29 0.06 1.88
CA PHE A 32 14.71 -1.06 1.16
C PHE A 32 13.97 -1.99 2.12
N TYR A 33 12.84 -2.52 1.66
CA TYR A 33 11.89 -3.26 2.48
C TYR A 33 11.97 -4.77 2.30
N TYR A 34 12.60 -5.23 1.20
CA TYR A 34 12.66 -6.62 0.82
C TYR A 34 14.09 -7.09 0.64
N LEU A 35 14.31 -8.39 0.85
CA LEU A 35 15.44 -9.11 0.30
C LEU A 35 14.97 -10.03 -0.83
N LEU A 36 15.75 -10.09 -1.89
CA LEU A 36 15.55 -10.99 -3.02
C LEU A 36 16.60 -12.10 -3.00
N ARG A 37 16.15 -13.32 -3.27
CA ARG A 37 17.00 -14.48 -3.49
C ARG A 37 16.52 -15.24 -4.72
N TYR A 38 17.43 -15.40 -5.68
CA TYR A 38 17.25 -16.32 -6.80
C TYR A 38 17.71 -17.71 -6.35
N GLU A 39 16.84 -18.71 -6.52
CA GLU A 39 17.19 -20.11 -6.34
C GLU A 39 17.03 -20.83 -7.68
N HIS A 40 18.04 -21.62 -8.04
CA HIS A 40 17.97 -22.52 -9.19
C HIS A 40 17.78 -23.94 -8.67
N ILE A 41 16.71 -24.59 -9.10
CA ILE A 41 16.48 -26.02 -8.82
C ILE A 41 17.04 -26.78 -10.02
N LEU A 42 18.03 -27.62 -9.72
CA LEU A 42 18.71 -28.43 -10.71
C LEU A 42 18.08 -29.82 -10.77
N GLY A 43 18.00 -30.38 -11.98
CA GLY A 43 17.63 -31.75 -12.27
C GLY A 43 18.78 -32.73 -12.08
N GLU A 44 18.55 -33.97 -12.52
CA GLU A 44 19.51 -35.08 -12.36
C GLU A 44 20.81 -34.86 -13.16
N ASP A 45 20.78 -34.09 -14.26
CA ASP A 45 21.93 -33.83 -15.13
C ASP A 45 22.49 -32.40 -14.92
N GLU A 46 22.27 -31.81 -13.75
CA GLU A 46 22.60 -30.41 -13.42
C GLU A 46 21.90 -29.37 -14.31
N GLU A 47 20.84 -29.75 -15.04
CA GLU A 47 20.05 -28.81 -15.82
C GLU A 47 19.14 -27.96 -14.93
N ILE A 48 19.02 -26.66 -15.22
CA ILE A 48 18.12 -25.77 -14.48
C ILE A 48 16.68 -26.11 -14.87
N GLN A 49 15.93 -26.73 -13.96
CA GLN A 49 14.51 -27.06 -14.16
C GLN A 49 13.59 -25.92 -13.72
N GLU A 50 13.96 -25.21 -12.66
CA GLU A 50 13.14 -24.13 -12.11
C GLU A 50 14.01 -22.99 -11.59
N VAL A 51 13.56 -21.75 -11.84
CA VAL A 51 14.15 -20.53 -11.25
C VAL A 51 13.10 -19.89 -10.34
N ARG A 52 13.38 -19.84 -9.04
CA ARG A 52 12.52 -19.21 -8.05
C ARG A 52 13.05 -17.84 -7.67
N CYS A 53 12.17 -16.84 -7.69
CA CYS A 53 12.43 -15.52 -7.13
C CYS A 53 11.73 -15.41 -5.79
N ILE A 54 12.49 -15.46 -4.71
CA ILE A 54 11.95 -15.39 -3.35
C ILE A 54 12.17 -13.99 -2.79
N PHE A 55 11.08 -13.33 -2.45
CA PHE A 55 11.08 -12.05 -1.74
C PHE A 55 10.85 -12.29 -0.25
N VAL A 56 11.70 -11.71 0.59
CA VAL A 56 11.63 -11.79 2.04
C VAL A 56 11.45 -10.37 2.58
N GLU A 57 10.30 -10.12 3.19
CA GLU A 57 10.01 -8.83 3.84
C GLU A 57 10.80 -8.68 5.14
N LEU A 58 11.34 -7.49 5.38
CA LEU A 58 12.12 -7.19 6.59
C LEU A 58 11.22 -6.77 7.76
N PRO A 59 11.51 -7.20 9.00
CA PRO A 59 10.76 -6.77 10.17
C PRO A 59 10.92 -5.26 10.37
N GLY A 60 9.80 -4.54 10.47
CA GLY A 60 9.76 -3.07 10.50
C GLY A 60 9.57 -2.43 9.12
N ALA A 61 9.46 -3.22 8.05
CA ALA A 61 8.92 -2.79 6.76
C ALA A 61 7.40 -2.58 6.85
N ALA A 62 6.93 -1.81 7.84
CA ALA A 62 5.53 -1.45 7.93
C ALA A 62 5.14 -0.65 6.67
N GLN A 63 4.55 -1.39 5.72
CA GLN A 63 3.70 -0.97 4.62
C GLN A 63 4.24 0.17 3.74
N SER A 64 5.03 -0.21 2.74
CA SER A 64 4.85 0.35 1.41
C SER A 64 4.67 -0.78 0.39
N GLY A 65 3.53 -1.46 0.47
CA GLY A 65 2.88 -1.91 -0.77
C GLY A 65 2.76 -0.70 -1.72
N PRO A 66 2.66 -0.93 -3.04
CA PRO A 66 2.88 0.07 -4.08
C PRO A 66 2.28 1.39 -3.63
N GLU A 67 3.16 2.35 -3.31
CA GLU A 67 2.89 3.63 -2.65
C GLU A 67 1.40 3.89 -2.69
N ALA A 68 0.68 3.46 -1.64
CA ALA A 68 -0.77 3.53 -1.64
C ALA A 68 -1.06 5.02 -1.76
N ILE A 69 -1.33 5.46 -3.00
CA ILE A 69 -1.49 6.86 -3.34
C ILE A 69 -2.46 7.36 -2.28
N PRO A 70 -2.07 8.28 -1.39
CA PRO A 70 -2.86 8.57 -0.21
C PRO A 70 -4.26 8.95 -0.71
N ILE A 71 -5.20 8.01 -0.54
CA ILE A 71 -6.57 8.19 -1.01
C ILE A 71 -7.18 9.07 0.06
N ALA A 72 -7.18 10.37 -0.19
CA ALA A 72 -7.86 11.30 0.69
C ALA A 72 -9.37 11.02 0.54
N LEU A 73 -10.00 10.69 1.65
CA LEU A 73 -11.45 10.51 1.69
C LEU A 73 -12.09 11.87 1.95
N HIS A 74 -13.16 12.17 1.22
CA HIS A 74 -13.91 13.40 1.40
C HIS A 74 -15.36 13.09 1.67
N THR A 75 -15.90 13.62 2.75
CA THR A 75 -17.34 13.61 3.01
C THR A 75 -17.95 14.92 2.53
N ARG A 76 -19.16 14.87 1.96
CA ARG A 76 -19.96 16.06 1.64
C ARG A 76 -21.44 15.79 1.89
N CYS A 77 -22.09 16.66 2.64
CA CYS A 77 -23.53 16.62 2.84
C CYS A 77 -24.26 17.02 1.54
N ALA A 78 -25.17 16.17 1.06
CA ALA A 78 -25.99 16.45 -0.11
C ALA A 78 -27.05 17.55 0.13
N THR A 79 -27.33 17.87 1.40
CA THR A 79 -28.38 18.82 1.80
C THR A 79 -27.82 20.21 2.08
N CYS A 80 -26.85 20.34 3.01
CA CYS A 80 -26.27 21.63 3.38
C CYS A 80 -24.94 21.94 2.70
N GLY A 81 -24.32 20.96 2.02
CA GLY A 81 -23.05 21.15 1.32
C GLY A 81 -21.80 21.12 2.19
N GLU A 82 -21.93 20.98 3.51
CA GLU A 82 -20.78 20.87 4.43
C GLU A 82 -19.90 19.68 4.08
N SER A 83 -18.58 19.86 4.18
CA SER A 83 -17.60 18.87 3.73
C SER A 83 -16.40 18.78 4.64
N SER A 84 -15.83 17.58 4.76
CA SER A 84 -14.60 17.32 5.51
C SER A 84 -13.69 16.35 4.75
N ALA A 85 -12.40 16.36 5.07
CA ALA A 85 -11.39 15.48 4.50
C ALA A 85 -10.83 14.56 5.59
N HIS A 86 -10.59 13.29 5.25
CA HIS A 86 -10.28 12.21 6.19
C HIS A 86 -9.14 11.33 5.65
N GLU A 87 -8.31 10.87 6.56
CA GLU A 87 -7.22 9.93 6.24
C GLU A 87 -7.68 8.47 6.31
N LYS A 88 -8.72 8.19 7.10
CA LYS A 88 -9.21 6.84 7.39
C LYS A 88 -10.72 6.74 7.22
N GLY A 89 -11.20 5.57 6.79
CA GLY A 89 -12.64 5.31 6.58
C GLY A 89 -13.49 5.59 7.81
N TRP A 90 -13.06 5.14 8.99
CA TRP A 90 -13.79 5.37 10.24
C TRP A 90 -13.95 6.85 10.60
N GLN A 91 -13.01 7.73 10.21
CA GLN A 91 -13.15 9.17 10.45
C GLN A 91 -14.29 9.75 9.60
N ALA A 92 -14.39 9.29 8.35
CA ALA A 92 -15.47 9.68 7.45
C ALA A 92 -16.83 9.17 7.92
N GLU A 93 -16.89 7.94 8.45
CA GLU A 93 -18.10 7.36 9.06
C GLU A 93 -18.53 8.16 10.29
N VAL A 94 -17.64 8.36 11.27
CA VAL A 94 -17.94 9.09 12.52
C VAL A 94 -18.42 10.51 12.22
N TRP A 95 -17.73 11.21 11.32
CA TRP A 95 -18.13 12.55 10.92
C TRP A 95 -19.55 12.55 10.34
N ALA A 96 -19.86 11.57 9.50
CA ALA A 96 -21.14 11.51 8.84
C ALA A 96 -22.28 11.10 9.78
N ASP A 97 -22.02 10.21 10.73
CA ASP A 97 -22.98 9.83 11.76
C ASP A 97 -23.32 11.00 12.67
N ILE A 98 -22.31 11.77 13.11
CA ILE A 98 -22.51 12.99 13.90
C ILE A 98 -23.34 13.99 13.08
N HIS A 99 -22.95 14.23 11.83
CA HIS A 99 -23.63 15.21 10.97
C HIS A 99 -25.09 14.85 10.72
N GLU A 100 -25.39 13.59 10.42
CA GLU A 100 -26.76 13.12 10.16
C GLU A 100 -27.60 13.04 11.43
N PHE A 101 -26.96 12.85 12.59
CA PHE A 101 -27.62 12.92 13.89
C PHE A 101 -27.98 14.36 14.27
N GLU A 102 -27.04 15.29 14.13
CA GLU A 102 -27.24 16.72 14.44
C GLU A 102 -28.21 17.39 13.45
N HIS A 103 -28.26 16.89 12.21
CA HIS A 103 -29.11 17.42 11.17
C HIS A 103 -30.08 16.37 10.60
N SER A 104 -31.29 16.36 11.16
CA SER A 104 -32.38 15.51 10.66
C SER A 104 -32.59 15.68 9.15
N ARG A 105 -32.66 14.56 8.42
CA ARG A 105 -32.85 14.48 6.95
C ARG A 105 -31.65 14.97 6.11
N HIS A 106 -30.48 15.16 6.72
CA HIS A 106 -29.24 15.29 5.96
C HIS A 106 -28.75 13.92 5.51
N ARG A 107 -28.04 13.88 4.38
CA ARG A 107 -27.40 12.67 3.89
C ARG A 107 -26.00 12.99 3.40
N VAL A 108 -25.02 12.29 3.93
CA VAL A 108 -23.60 12.46 3.62
C VAL A 108 -23.18 11.49 2.52
N ARG A 109 -22.49 12.02 1.52
CA ARG A 109 -21.85 11.27 0.44
C ARG A 109 -20.34 11.18 0.73
N LEU A 110 -19.74 10.06 0.33
CA LEU A 110 -18.31 9.81 0.44
C LEU A 110 -17.67 9.84 -0.94
N PHE A 111 -16.48 10.44 -1.02
CA PHE A 111 -15.68 10.52 -2.23
C PHE A 111 -14.25 10.06 -1.93
N GLU A 112 -13.66 9.35 -2.87
CA GLU A 112 -12.22 9.11 -2.92
C GLU A 112 -11.56 10.17 -3.81
N HIS A 113 -10.46 10.74 -3.33
CA HIS A 113 -9.58 11.59 -4.14
C HIS A 113 -8.25 10.86 -4.34
N ALA A 114 -8.02 10.40 -5.57
CA ALA A 114 -6.75 9.85 -6.00
C ALA A 114 -5.96 10.88 -6.82
N ARG A 115 -4.65 11.00 -6.56
CA ARG A 115 -3.77 11.95 -7.23
C ARG A 115 -3.85 11.75 -8.75
N GLY A 116 -4.28 12.80 -9.47
CA GLY A 116 -4.43 12.79 -10.93
C GLY A 116 -5.74 12.19 -11.47
N LYS A 117 -6.64 11.69 -10.61
CA LYS A 117 -7.95 11.13 -11.04
C LYS A 117 -9.17 11.93 -10.56
N GLY A 118 -8.97 12.99 -9.77
CA GLY A 118 -10.06 13.83 -9.26
C GLY A 118 -10.90 13.12 -8.19
N LEU A 119 -12.03 13.73 -7.83
CA LEU A 119 -12.98 13.19 -6.85
C LEU A 119 -13.91 12.17 -7.52
N LYS A 120 -13.97 10.97 -6.96
CA LYS A 120 -14.90 9.91 -7.38
C LYS A 120 -15.82 9.55 -6.21
N GLU A 121 -17.13 9.57 -6.43
CA GLU A 121 -18.11 9.18 -5.40
C GLU A 121 -18.06 7.67 -5.15
N ILE A 122 -18.07 7.27 -3.89
CA ILE A 122 -18.19 5.87 -3.47
C ILE A 122 -19.68 5.61 -3.24
N GLY A 123 -20.29 4.89 -4.19
CA GLY A 123 -21.68 4.44 -4.08
C GLY A 123 -21.85 3.45 -2.93
N ASP A 124 -23.01 3.48 -2.29
CA ASP A 124 -23.42 2.51 -1.25
C ASP A 124 -22.43 2.36 -0.08
N TRP A 125 -21.65 3.39 0.22
CA TRP A 125 -20.67 3.39 1.32
C TRP A 125 -21.28 3.31 2.73
N ARG A 126 -22.62 3.38 2.83
CA ARG A 126 -23.41 3.23 4.07
C ARG A 126 -24.24 1.93 4.08
N SER A 127 -23.99 1.01 3.15
CA SER A 127 -24.69 -0.28 3.06
C SER A 127 -24.09 -1.37 3.93
#